data_AF-A0A941GCZ2-F1
#
_entry.id   AF-A0A941GCZ2-F1
#
_cell.length_a   1.000
_cell.length_b   1.000
_cell.length_c   1.000
_cell.angle_alpha   90.00
_cell.angle_beta   90.00
_cell.angle_gamma   90.00
#
_symmetry.space_group_name_H-M   'P 1'
#
loop_
_entity.id
_entity.type
_entity.pdbx_description
1 polymer ?
#
loop_
_entity_poly.entity_id
_entity_poly.type
_entity_poly.pdbx_seq_one_letter_code
_entity_poly.pdbx_strand_id
1 'polypeptide(L)'
;MELVKTGFAVGVGSLATGLYGQVYANGSPGQPYFRVFVSSGSIIVPTCKVATASANLSVPLGTVYTSAFTGPGSTSQARNFSIHVDCTSQTGANVYM
;
A
#
# COMPACT_ATOMS: atom_id res chain seq x y z
N MET A 1 5.80 -8.64 22.50
CA MET A 1 5.75 -9.30 21.20
C MET A 1 6.10 -8.25 20.16
N GLU A 2 6.96 -8.59 19.22
CA GLU A 2 7.40 -7.66 18.17
C GLU A 2 7.27 -8.35 16.81
N LEU A 3 6.86 -7.59 15.80
CA LEU A 3 6.88 -8.01 14.42
C LEU A 3 8.07 -7.38 13.74
N VAL A 4 9.03 -8.21 13.32
CA VAL A 4 10.22 -7.77 12.60
C VAL A 4 10.07 -8.13 11.14
N LYS A 5 10.18 -7.11 10.27
CA LYS A 5 10.19 -7.33 8.81
C LYS A 5 11.56 -7.89 8.40
N THR A 6 11.59 -9.12 7.90
CA THR A 6 12.85 -9.85 7.59
C THR A 6 13.27 -9.79 6.13
N GLY A 7 12.46 -9.21 5.24
CA GLY A 7 12.76 -9.11 3.81
C GLY A 7 12.09 -7.90 3.15
N PHE A 8 12.46 -7.60 1.91
CA PHE A 8 11.91 -6.45 1.17
C PHE A 8 10.39 -6.58 0.95
N ALA A 9 9.96 -7.75 0.50
CA ALA A 9 8.56 -8.15 0.39
C ALA A 9 8.24 -9.19 1.46
N VAL A 10 7.06 -9.06 2.08
CA VAL A 10 6.47 -10.06 2.97
C VAL A 10 5.13 -10.50 2.39
N GLY A 11 4.72 -11.73 2.63
CA GLY A 11 3.40 -12.20 2.22
C GLY A 11 2.27 -11.45 2.94
N VAL A 12 1.09 -11.47 2.33
CA VAL A 12 -0.17 -11.08 2.99
C VAL A 12 -0.86 -12.32 3.53
N GLY A 13 -1.48 -12.22 4.70
CA GLY A 13 -2.26 -13.33 5.24
C GLY A 13 -2.37 -13.32 6.75
N SER A 14 -3.17 -14.23 7.27
CA SER A 14 -3.35 -14.41 8.71
C SER A 14 -2.13 -15.06 9.35
N LEU A 15 -1.82 -14.64 10.57
CA LEU A 15 -0.90 -15.36 11.44
C LEU A 15 -1.56 -16.68 11.85
N ALA A 16 -0.77 -17.75 11.84
CA ALA A 16 -1.22 -19.03 12.37
C ALA A 16 -1.61 -18.88 13.85
N THR A 17 -2.71 -19.49 14.26
CA THR A 17 -3.09 -19.50 15.67
C THR A 17 -2.31 -20.59 16.40
N GLY A 18 -1.89 -20.34 17.64
CA GLY A 18 -1.15 -21.34 18.41
C GLY A 18 -0.14 -20.77 19.40
N LEU A 19 0.73 -21.65 19.89
CA LEU A 19 1.77 -21.31 20.86
C LEU A 19 3.01 -20.76 20.14
N TYR A 20 3.42 -19.55 20.51
CA TYR A 20 4.58 -18.86 19.92
C TYR A 20 5.78 -18.80 20.86
N GLY A 21 5.57 -19.08 22.15
CA GLY A 21 6.66 -19.14 23.11
C GLY A 21 6.19 -19.73 24.44
N GLN A 22 7.10 -20.43 25.12
CA GLN A 22 6.86 -20.91 26.47
C GLN A 22 8.15 -20.90 27.27
N VAL A 23 8.02 -20.66 28.57
CA VAL A 23 9.14 -20.62 29.52
C VAL A 23 8.85 -21.57 30.66
N TYR A 24 9.88 -22.28 31.11
CA TYR A 24 9.82 -23.19 32.24
C TYR A 24 10.59 -22.61 33.43
N ALA A 25 10.06 -22.78 34.63
CA ALA A 25 10.79 -22.48 35.85
C ALA A 25 11.75 -23.64 36.18
N ASN A 26 12.93 -23.30 36.70
CA ASN A 26 13.90 -24.30 37.12
C ASN A 26 13.31 -25.15 38.27
N GLY A 27 13.36 -26.47 38.14
CA GLY A 27 12.73 -27.41 39.09
C GLY A 27 11.38 -28.01 38.64
N SER A 28 10.74 -27.49 37.59
CA SER A 28 9.46 -28.01 37.08
C SER A 28 9.47 -28.18 35.55
N PRO A 29 10.29 -29.08 34.97
CA PRO A 29 10.43 -29.24 33.52
C PRO A 29 9.16 -29.71 32.80
N GLY A 30 8.16 -30.22 33.53
CA GLY A 30 6.87 -30.64 32.96
C GLY A 30 5.78 -29.57 32.95
N GLN A 31 5.97 -28.44 33.65
CA GLN A 31 4.93 -27.41 33.79
C GLN A 31 5.50 -26.05 33.37
N PRO A 32 5.08 -25.53 32.20
CA PRO A 32 5.53 -24.22 31.76
C PRO A 32 4.96 -23.14 32.69
N TYR A 33 5.84 -22.26 33.12
CA TYR A 33 5.52 -21.11 33.97
C TYR A 33 4.79 -20.02 33.18
N PHE A 34 5.14 -19.84 31.90
CA PHE A 34 4.51 -18.86 31.03
C PHE A 34 4.36 -19.41 29.61
N ARG A 35 3.25 -19.06 28.95
CA ARG A 35 2.96 -19.41 27.55
C ARG A 35 2.41 -18.19 26.81
N VAL A 36 2.87 -17.99 25.59
CA VAL A 36 2.40 -16.95 24.67
C VAL A 36 1.62 -17.61 23.56
N PHE A 37 0.33 -17.31 23.47
CA PHE A 37 -0.53 -17.77 22.40
C PHE A 37 -0.94 -16.61 21.51
N VAL A 38 -0.95 -16.85 20.20
CA VAL A 38 -1.57 -15.96 19.22
C VAL A 38 -2.92 -16.56 18.86
N SER A 39 -4.00 -15.83 19.16
CA SER A 39 -5.37 -16.22 18.85
C SER A 39 -5.84 -15.69 17.49
N SER A 40 -5.27 -14.57 17.05
CA SER A 40 -5.53 -13.97 15.75
C SER A 40 -4.45 -12.92 15.41
N GLY A 41 -4.37 -12.57 14.14
CA GLY A 41 -3.52 -11.50 13.62
C GLY A 41 -3.38 -11.65 12.12
N SER A 42 -3.05 -10.58 11.41
CA SER A 42 -2.82 -10.62 9.97
C SER A 42 -1.71 -9.66 9.56
N ILE A 43 -0.97 -10.06 8.53
CA ILE A 43 -0.02 -9.22 7.82
C ILE A 43 -0.73 -8.66 6.60
N ILE A 44 -0.84 -7.33 6.56
CA ILE A 44 -1.30 -6.58 5.40
C ILE A 44 -0.11 -5.88 4.76
N VAL A 45 -0.04 -5.95 3.43
CA VAL A 45 0.93 -5.21 2.64
C VAL A 45 0.20 -4.03 2.03
N PRO A 46 0.75 -2.81 2.11
CA PRO A 46 0.16 -1.65 1.46
C PRO A 46 0.12 -1.89 -0.04
N THR A 47 -1.09 -1.96 -0.59
CA THR A 47 -1.35 -2.05 -2.03
C THR A 47 -2.21 -0.89 -2.46
N CYS A 48 -1.97 -0.42 -3.68
CA CYS A 48 -2.71 0.66 -4.32
C CYS A 48 -3.23 0.18 -5.67
N LYS A 49 -4.45 0.56 -6.02
CA LYS A 49 -5.06 0.31 -7.34
C LYS A 49 -5.54 1.63 -7.92
N VAL A 50 -5.35 1.82 -9.22
CA VAL A 50 -5.95 2.96 -9.92
C VAL A 50 -7.46 2.79 -9.86
N ALA A 51 -8.17 3.83 -9.44
CA ALA A 51 -9.63 3.80 -9.39
C ALA A 51 -10.17 3.58 -10.81
N THR A 52 -11.25 2.81 -10.94
CA THR A 52 -11.82 2.43 -12.26
C THR A 52 -12.11 3.64 -13.14
N ALA A 53 -12.58 4.75 -12.54
CA ALA A 53 -12.84 6.00 -13.24
C ALA A 53 -11.58 6.71 -13.76
N SER A 54 -10.41 6.42 -13.17
CA SER A 54 -9.11 6.97 -13.58
C SER A 54 -8.29 6.00 -14.43
N ALA A 55 -8.74 4.76 -14.62
CA ALA A 55 -8.06 3.78 -15.44
C ALA A 55 -8.10 4.13 -16.95
N ASN A 56 -9.20 4.76 -17.39
CA ASN A 56 -9.35 5.29 -18.74
C ASN A 56 -9.90 6.71 -18.66
N LEU A 57 -8.99 7.69 -18.61
CA LEU A 57 -9.33 9.10 -18.50
C LEU A 57 -9.12 9.81 -19.83
N SER A 58 -10.19 10.30 -20.44
CA SER A 58 -10.10 11.18 -21.61
C SER A 58 -10.06 12.63 -21.14
N VAL A 59 -8.98 13.34 -21.48
CA VAL A 59 -8.82 14.77 -21.17
C VAL A 59 -8.92 15.57 -22.48
N PRO A 60 -10.12 16.07 -22.84
CA PRO A 60 -10.30 16.83 -24.06
C PRO A 60 -9.60 18.19 -23.94
N LEU A 61 -8.54 18.38 -24.72
CA LEU A 61 -7.82 19.66 -24.77
C LEU A 61 -8.60 20.74 -25.54
N GLY A 62 -9.52 20.31 -26.39
CA GLY A 62 -10.35 21.18 -27.24
C GLY A 62 -9.64 21.64 -28.51
N THR A 63 -10.34 22.46 -29.29
CA THR A 63 -9.80 23.04 -30.52
C THR A 63 -9.20 24.41 -30.23
N VAL A 64 -7.99 24.66 -30.73
CA VAL A 64 -7.28 25.94 -30.58
C VAL A 64 -6.80 26.45 -31.93
N TYR A 65 -6.91 27.76 -32.14
CA TYR A 65 -6.41 28.42 -33.35
C TYR A 65 -4.89 28.49 -33.34
N THR A 66 -4.27 28.43 -34.51
CA THR A 66 -2.81 28.54 -34.66
C THR A 66 -2.26 29.88 -34.17
N SER A 67 -3.06 30.94 -34.25
CA SER A 67 -2.73 32.27 -33.72
C SER A 67 -2.58 32.32 -32.19
N ALA A 68 -3.04 31.29 -31.47
CA ALA A 68 -2.85 31.19 -30.02
C ALA A 68 -1.40 30.81 -29.65
N PHE A 69 -0.60 30.35 -30.60
CA PHE A 69 0.81 29.98 -30.40
C PHE A 69 1.72 31.09 -30.92
N THR A 70 2.45 31.75 -30.02
CA THR A 70 3.28 32.92 -30.32
C THR A 70 4.73 32.57 -30.68
N GLY A 71 5.11 31.29 -30.59
CA GLY A 71 6.45 30.80 -30.92
C GLY A 71 6.77 29.43 -30.29
N PRO A 72 7.96 28.88 -30.53
CA PRO A 72 8.39 27.63 -29.91
C PRO A 72 8.31 27.69 -28.38
N GLY A 73 7.70 26.69 -27.76
CA GLY A 73 7.46 26.64 -26.31
C GLY A 73 6.16 27.32 -25.84
N SER A 74 5.42 28.00 -26.73
CA SER A 74 4.07 28.47 -26.39
C SER A 74 3.08 27.30 -26.24
N THR A 75 2.14 27.42 -25.31
CA THR A 75 1.16 26.39 -24.96
C THR A 75 -0.25 26.92 -25.08
N SER A 76 -1.21 26.03 -25.33
CA SER A 76 -2.63 26.34 -25.18
C SER A 76 -3.04 26.41 -23.71
N GLN A 77 -4.31 26.71 -23.46
CA GLN A 77 -4.87 26.72 -22.10
C GLN A 77 -4.74 25.33 -21.44
N ALA A 78 -4.22 25.31 -20.21
CA ALA A 78 -4.11 24.08 -19.42
C ALA A 78 -5.49 23.51 -19.07
N ARG A 79 -5.59 22.17 -19.12
CA ARG A 79 -6.76 21.41 -18.67
C ARG A 79 -6.36 20.54 -17.48
N ASN A 80 -6.97 20.83 -16.34
CA ASN A 80 -6.71 20.09 -15.11
C ASN A 80 -7.46 18.76 -15.14
N PHE A 81 -6.82 17.72 -14.63
CA PHE A 81 -7.41 16.41 -14.43
C PHE A 81 -6.81 15.78 -13.17
N SER A 82 -7.48 14.75 -12.65
CA SER A 82 -7.06 14.04 -11.44
C SER A 82 -7.01 12.55 -11.70
N ILE A 83 -5.92 11.91 -11.26
CA ILE A 83 -5.81 10.45 -11.22
C ILE A 83 -6.09 10.03 -9.78
N HIS A 84 -7.14 9.24 -9.58
CA HIS A 84 -7.48 8.70 -8.28
C HIS A 84 -6.87 7.30 -8.12
N VAL A 85 -6.26 7.08 -6.96
CA VAL A 85 -5.62 5.82 -6.58
C VAL A 85 -6.13 5.42 -5.22
N ASP A 86 -6.73 4.24 -5.16
CA ASP A 86 -7.28 3.65 -3.94
C ASP A 86 -6.19 2.81 -3.26
N CYS A 87 -5.74 3.23 -2.08
CA CYS A 87 -4.72 2.55 -1.31
C CYS A 87 -5.31 1.91 -0.04
N THR A 88 -4.88 0.68 0.25
CA THR A 88 -5.26 -0.08 1.46
C THR A 88 -4.61 0.44 2.75
N SER A 89 -3.69 1.40 2.63
CA SER A 89 -3.04 2.09 3.74
C SER A 89 -2.71 3.53 3.33
N GLN A 90 -2.38 4.40 4.29
CA GLN A 90 -1.98 5.79 4.02
C GLN A 90 -0.57 5.94 3.38
N THR A 91 0.01 4.85 2.86
CA THR A 91 1.29 4.92 2.14
C THR A 91 1.07 5.54 0.77
N GLY A 92 1.85 6.57 0.41
CA GLY A 92 1.78 7.22 -0.90
C GLY A 92 2.18 6.27 -2.04
N ALA A 93 1.57 6.48 -3.22
CA ALA A 93 1.89 5.76 -4.44
C ALA A 93 2.63 6.67 -5.43
N ASN A 94 3.62 6.12 -6.12
CA ASN A 94 4.27 6.82 -7.23
C ASN A 94 3.50 6.55 -8.52
N VAL A 95 3.17 7.63 -9.24
CA VAL A 95 2.54 7.59 -10.57
C VAL A 95 3.54 8.14 -11.57
N TYR A 96 3.82 7.38 -12.62
CA TYR A 96 4.73 7.77 -13.69
C TYR A 96 3.91 7.99 -14.97
N MET A 97 4.19 9.07 -15.69
CA MET A 97 3.54 9.49 -16.94
C MET A 97 4.56 9.60 -18.05
#